data_AF-A0A412QGZ5-F1
#
_entry.id   AF-A0A412QGZ5-F1
#
_cell.length_a   1.000
_cell.length_b   1.000
_cell.length_c   1.000
_cell.angle_alpha   90.00
_cell.angle_beta   90.00
_cell.angle_gamma   90.00
#
_symmetry.space_group_name_H-M   'P 1'
#
loop_
_entity.id
_entity.type
_entity.pdbx_description
1 polymer ?
#
loop_
_entity_poly.entity_id
_entity_poly.type
_entity_poly.pdbx_seq_one_letter_code
_entity_poly.pdbx_strand_id
1 'polypeptide(L)'
;MRTKQRGRPPMCRGTKQRKKDFDYKLKCYSTQALDNVIHLAESAFSAETKLKANIFLIEKAVGKNYSALEQYKGDAQENELNINLQIIEPKHSIDTGQIETEIKEAETDLEDDESWGDNLYTP
;
A
#
# COMPACT_ATOMS: atom_id res chain seq x y z
N MET A 1 -54.90 -16.34 -3.17
CA MET A 1 -54.77 -15.25 -2.18
C MET A 1 -53.29 -14.98 -1.94
N ARG A 2 -52.78 -13.77 -2.20
CA ARG A 2 -51.36 -13.43 -1.98
C ARG A 2 -51.12 -13.15 -0.49
N THR A 3 -50.23 -13.90 0.15
CA THR A 3 -49.82 -13.67 1.55
C THR A 3 -48.92 -12.43 1.60
N LYS A 4 -49.31 -11.42 2.39
CA LYS A 4 -48.44 -10.26 2.67
C LYS A 4 -47.19 -10.74 3.41
N GLN A 5 -46.00 -10.51 2.84
CA GLN A 5 -44.75 -10.71 3.58
C GLN A 5 -44.76 -9.83 4.82
N ARG A 6 -44.68 -10.45 6.00
CA ARG A 6 -44.58 -9.73 7.27
C ARG A 6 -43.15 -9.20 7.40
N GLY A 7 -43.01 -7.89 7.57
CA GLY A 7 -41.72 -7.24 7.79
C GLY A 7 -41.08 -7.66 9.12
N ARG A 8 -39.81 -7.25 9.32
CA ARG A 8 -39.03 -7.61 10.52
C ARG A 8 -39.81 -7.22 11.79
N PRO A 9 -39.98 -8.14 12.76
CA PRO A 9 -40.63 -7.83 14.02
C PRO A 9 -39.91 -6.67 14.75
N PRO A 10 -40.65 -5.73 15.36
CA PRO A 10 -40.05 -4.63 16.11
C PRO A 10 -39.29 -5.16 17.32
N MET A 11 -38.09 -4.62 17.56
CA MET A 11 -37.25 -5.00 18.71
C MET A 11 -37.93 -4.63 20.03
N CYS A 12 -37.92 -5.55 20.99
CA CYS A 12 -38.44 -5.30 22.34
C CYS A 12 -37.68 -4.15 23.02
N ARG A 13 -38.36 -3.38 23.89
CA ARG A 13 -37.77 -2.18 24.51
C ARG A 13 -36.45 -2.48 25.24
N GLY A 14 -36.37 -3.60 25.96
CA GLY A 14 -35.17 -4.03 26.69
C GLY A 14 -34.02 -4.49 25.79
N THR A 15 -34.27 -5.02 24.59
CA THR A 15 -33.20 -5.32 23.64
C THR A 15 -32.69 -4.06 22.95
N LYS A 16 -33.58 -3.07 22.71
CA LYS A 16 -33.20 -1.75 22.17
C LYS A 16 -32.28 -0.98 23.12
N GLN A 17 -32.56 -1.02 24.42
CA GLN A 17 -31.69 -0.36 25.42
C GLN A 17 -30.33 -1.06 25.50
N ARG A 18 -30.30 -2.38 25.64
CA ARG A 18 -29.03 -3.14 25.67
C ARG A 18 -28.16 -2.92 24.44
N LYS A 19 -28.77 -2.84 23.24
CA LYS A 19 -28.05 -2.51 22.02
C LYS A 19 -27.42 -1.11 22.09
N LYS A 20 -28.19 -0.10 22.53
CA LYS A 20 -27.67 1.26 22.69
C LYS A 20 -26.53 1.32 23.71
N ASP A 21 -26.68 0.65 24.84
CA ASP A 21 -25.66 0.65 25.90
C ASP A 21 -24.38 -0.05 25.43
N PHE A 22 -24.52 -1.13 24.65
CA PHE A 22 -23.40 -1.81 24.02
C PHE A 22 -22.69 -0.92 22.99
N ASP A 23 -23.46 -0.32 22.08
CA ASP A 23 -22.92 0.57 21.04
C ASP A 23 -22.21 1.78 21.67
N TYR A 24 -22.75 2.31 22.78
CA TYR A 24 -22.13 3.40 23.54
C TYR A 24 -20.80 2.96 24.16
N LYS A 25 -20.78 1.82 24.88
CA LYS A 25 -19.55 1.28 25.47
C LYS A 25 -18.48 1.04 24.41
N LEU A 26 -18.85 0.44 23.28
CA LEU A 26 -17.93 0.18 22.16
C LEU A 26 -17.33 1.47 21.62
N LYS A 27 -18.15 2.52 21.46
CA LYS A 27 -17.68 3.85 21.05
C LYS A 27 -16.73 4.46 22.08
N CYS A 28 -17.07 4.43 23.36
CA CYS A 28 -16.22 4.98 24.41
C CYS A 28 -14.86 4.27 24.51
N TYR A 29 -14.84 2.93 24.40
CA TYR A 29 -13.57 2.19 24.35
C TYR A 29 -12.77 2.52 23.08
N SER A 30 -13.45 2.74 21.95
CA SER A 30 -12.80 3.16 20.71
C SER A 30 -12.20 4.56 20.82
N THR A 31 -12.88 5.52 21.47
CA THR A 31 -12.35 6.88 21.65
C THR A 31 -11.19 6.90 22.61
N GLN A 32 -11.30 6.20 23.74
CA GLN A 32 -10.20 6.08 24.71
C GLN A 32 -8.96 5.40 24.10
N ALA A 33 -9.15 4.39 23.26
CA ALA A 33 -8.04 3.77 22.54
C ALA A 33 -7.35 4.75 21.58
N LEU A 34 -8.12 5.58 20.86
CA LEU A 34 -7.56 6.61 19.97
C LEU A 34 -6.78 7.67 20.75
N ASP A 35 -7.32 8.17 21.87
CA ASP A 35 -6.64 9.14 22.72
C ASP A 35 -5.29 8.61 23.22
N ASN A 36 -5.23 7.32 23.59
CA ASN A 36 -3.99 6.67 23.99
C ASN A 36 -2.98 6.61 22.84
N VAL A 37 -3.43 6.33 21.61
CA VAL A 37 -2.54 6.30 20.44
C VAL A 37 -2.00 7.69 20.11
N ILE A 38 -2.83 8.74 20.22
CA ILE A 38 -2.39 10.13 20.04
C ILE A 38 -1.34 10.49 21.09
N HIS A 39 -1.59 10.16 22.36
CA HIS A 39 -0.63 10.39 23.43
C HIS A 39 0.71 9.69 23.17
N LEU A 40 0.70 8.43 22.71
CA LEU A 40 1.92 7.72 22.30
C LEU A 40 2.62 8.40 21.11
N ALA A 41 1.87 8.88 20.13
CA ALA A 41 2.42 9.58 18.96
C ALA A 41 3.11 10.91 19.33
N GLU A 42 2.65 11.59 20.38
CA GLU A 42 3.23 12.86 20.83
C GLU A 42 4.38 12.64 21.83
N SER A 43 4.15 11.83 22.86
CA SER A 43 4.95 11.83 24.08
C SER A 43 5.78 10.57 24.31
N ALA A 44 5.67 9.53 23.46
CA ALA A 44 6.46 8.32 23.66
C ALA A 44 7.98 8.62 23.62
N PHE A 45 8.71 8.00 24.55
CA PHE A 45 10.18 8.13 24.64
C PHE A 45 10.88 7.36 23.52
N SER A 46 10.42 6.15 23.20
CA SER A 46 10.97 5.35 22.11
C SER A 46 10.53 5.91 20.76
N ALA A 47 11.51 6.23 19.91
CA ALA A 47 11.28 6.69 18.54
C ALA A 47 10.49 5.67 17.71
N GLU A 48 10.74 4.38 17.91
CA GLU A 48 10.03 3.30 17.22
C GLU A 48 8.54 3.27 17.60
N THR A 49 8.23 3.41 18.89
CA THR A 49 6.84 3.44 19.38
C THR A 49 6.11 4.67 18.87
N LYS A 50 6.80 5.82 18.87
CA LYS A 50 6.28 7.08 18.33
C LYS A 50 5.97 6.96 16.84
N LEU A 51 6.88 6.37 16.05
CA LEU A 51 6.70 6.14 14.62
C LEU A 51 5.50 5.22 14.35
N LYS A 52 5.41 4.07 15.04
CA LYS A 52 4.28 3.13 14.90
C LYS A 52 2.93 3.77 15.19
N ALA A 53 2.85 4.58 16.26
CA ALA A 53 1.63 5.29 16.61
C ALA A 53 1.23 6.32 15.52
N ASN A 54 2.21 7.08 14.99
CA ASN A 54 1.97 8.03 13.90
C ASN A 54 1.51 7.34 12.61
N ILE A 55 2.14 6.23 12.23
CA ILE A 55 1.72 5.43 11.05
C ILE A 55 0.26 5.00 11.19
N PHE A 56 -0.12 4.44 12.35
CA PHE A 56 -1.50 4.02 12.60
C PHE A 56 -2.50 5.18 12.44
N LEU A 57 -2.19 6.36 12.97
CA LEU A 57 -3.06 7.54 12.84
C LEU A 57 -3.23 7.96 11.38
N ILE A 58 -2.15 7.98 10.60
CA ILE A 58 -2.19 8.38 9.19
C ILE A 58 -2.95 7.34 8.35
N GLU A 59 -2.71 6.04 8.55
CA GLU A 59 -3.47 4.97 7.88
C GLU A 59 -4.98 5.08 8.10
N LYS A 60 -5.40 5.46 9.33
CA LYS A 60 -6.82 5.64 9.65
C LYS A 60 -7.40 6.96 9.12
N ALA A 61 -6.60 8.02 9.03
CA ALA A 61 -7.05 9.33 8.56
C ALA A 61 -7.12 9.44 7.03
N VAL A 62 -6.11 8.93 6.32
CA VAL A 62 -5.97 9.07 4.86
C VAL A 62 -6.69 7.93 4.11
N GLY A 63 -6.93 6.80 4.77
CA GLY A 63 -7.61 5.64 4.19
C GLY A 63 -6.68 4.73 3.39
N LYS A 64 -7.24 3.70 2.73
CA LYS A 64 -6.57 2.51 2.14
C LYS A 64 -5.43 2.77 1.13
N ASN A 65 -5.15 4.02 0.77
CA ASN A 65 -4.14 4.39 -0.24
C ASN A 65 -2.86 4.96 0.37
N TYR A 66 -2.74 5.01 1.70
CA TYR A 66 -1.51 5.45 2.36
C TYR A 66 -0.82 4.24 3.01
N SER A 67 0.32 3.84 2.46
CA SER A 67 1.25 2.88 3.05
C SER A 67 2.57 3.59 3.34
N ALA A 68 2.79 3.97 4.60
CA ALA A 68 4.08 4.56 5.02
C ALA A 68 5.26 3.59 4.81
N LEU A 69 4.97 2.28 4.73
CA LEU A 69 5.97 1.22 4.56
C LEU A 69 6.37 0.98 3.10
N GLU A 70 5.55 1.37 2.12
CA GLU A 70 5.91 1.26 0.69
C GLU A 70 7.02 2.22 0.30
N GLN A 71 7.17 3.35 1.01
CA GLN A 71 8.25 4.30 0.79
C GLN A 71 9.59 3.87 1.40
N TYR A 72 9.59 2.88 2.30
CA TYR A 72 10.80 2.34 2.96
C TYR A 72 11.30 1.02 2.34
N LYS A 73 10.54 0.43 1.41
CA LYS A 73 11.10 -0.55 0.48
C LYS A 73 11.82 0.21 -0.62
N GLY A 74 13.03 0.67 -0.32
CA GLY A 74 14.00 0.99 -1.36
C GLY A 74 14.08 -0.19 -2.34
N ASP A 75 14.09 0.14 -3.62
CA ASP A 75 14.85 -0.61 -4.63
C ASP A 75 14.47 -2.08 -4.85
N ALA A 76 13.18 -2.41 -4.81
CA ALA A 76 12.69 -3.72 -5.28
C ALA A 76 11.25 -3.67 -5.81
N GLN A 77 10.83 -2.53 -6.40
CA GLN A 77 9.88 -2.64 -7.50
C GLN A 77 10.71 -3.05 -8.71
N GLU A 78 10.83 -4.36 -8.93
CA GLU A 78 10.95 -4.91 -10.27
C GLU A 78 9.68 -4.53 -11.05
N ASN A 79 9.49 -3.23 -11.27
CA ASN A 79 8.61 -2.72 -12.29
C ASN A 79 9.42 -2.83 -13.58
N GLU A 80 9.63 -4.07 -14.05
CA GLU A 80 9.96 -4.27 -15.45
C GLU A 80 8.83 -3.62 -16.25
N LEU A 81 9.13 -2.46 -16.83
CA LEU A 81 8.24 -1.76 -17.73
C LEU A 81 8.14 -2.59 -19.02
N ASN A 82 7.26 -3.59 -19.00
CA ASN A 82 6.99 -4.44 -20.16
C ASN A 82 6.13 -3.69 -21.17
N ILE A 83 6.76 -3.01 -22.11
CA ILE A 83 6.10 -2.31 -23.22
C ILE A 83 5.97 -3.26 -24.41
N ASN A 84 4.76 -3.77 -24.64
CA ASN A 84 4.43 -4.56 -25.83
C ASN A 84 3.88 -3.65 -26.94
N LEU A 85 4.70 -3.32 -27.95
CA LEU A 85 4.26 -2.54 -29.11
C LEU A 85 3.72 -3.47 -30.20
N GLN A 86 2.44 -3.32 -30.56
CA GLN A 86 1.85 -3.94 -31.74
C GLN A 86 1.84 -2.96 -32.91
N ILE A 87 2.70 -3.18 -33.90
CA ILE A 87 2.79 -2.33 -35.08
C ILE A 87 1.70 -2.76 -36.08
N ILE A 88 0.70 -1.92 -36.30
CA ILE A 88 -0.33 -2.10 -37.33
C ILE A 88 0.10 -1.30 -38.55
N GLU A 89 0.30 -1.97 -39.69
CA GLU A 89 0.69 -1.39 -40.99
C GLU A 89 2.00 -0.55 -40.95
N PRO A 90 3.17 -1.21 -40.94
CA PRO A 90 4.44 -0.50 -40.91
C PRO A 90 4.64 0.26 -42.22
N LYS A 91 4.99 1.57 -42.14
CA LYS A 91 5.30 2.41 -43.31
C LYS A 91 6.59 1.98 -44.03
N HIS A 92 7.43 1.19 -43.37
CA HIS A 92 8.70 0.69 -43.88
C HIS A 92 8.83 -0.80 -43.55
N SER A 93 9.54 -1.56 -44.38
CA SER A 93 9.84 -2.97 -44.08
C SER A 93 10.71 -3.02 -42.83
N ILE A 94 10.23 -3.69 -41.78
CA ILE A 94 10.98 -3.92 -40.54
C ILE A 94 11.59 -5.31 -40.65
N ASP A 95 12.92 -5.39 -40.69
CA ASP A 95 13.65 -6.66 -40.59
C ASP A 95 14.00 -6.90 -39.12
N THR A 96 13.24 -7.77 -38.47
CA THR A 96 13.45 -8.11 -37.06
C THR A 96 14.79 -8.82 -36.83
N GLY A 97 15.34 -9.51 -37.84
CA GLY A 97 16.62 -10.20 -37.71
C GLY A 97 17.80 -9.24 -37.60
N GLN A 98 17.78 -8.14 -38.38
CA GLN A 98 18.80 -7.09 -38.30
C GLN A 98 18.76 -6.35 -36.96
N ILE A 99 17.55 -6.09 -36.43
CA ILE A 99 17.37 -5.43 -35.14
C ILE A 99 17.91 -6.32 -34.00
N GLU A 100 17.64 -7.62 -34.02
CA GLU A 100 18.16 -8.55 -33.02
C GLU A 100 19.69 -8.65 -33.04
N THR A 101 20.32 -8.59 -34.22
CA THR A 101 21.79 -8.59 -34.32
C THR A 101 22.40 -7.29 -33.80
N GLU A 102 21.80 -6.14 -34.12
CA GLU A 102 22.28 -4.82 -33.68
C GLU A 102 22.14 -4.64 -32.16
N ILE A 103 21.05 -5.13 -31.56
CA ILE A 103 20.87 -5.15 -30.10
C ILE A 103 21.93 -6.02 -29.43
N LYS A 104 22.18 -7.23 -29.94
CA LYS A 104 23.20 -8.13 -29.36
C LYS A 104 24.60 -7.56 -29.44
N GLU A 105 24.95 -6.92 -30.55
CA GLU A 105 26.24 -6.24 -30.71
C GLU A 105 26.37 -5.07 -29.70
N ALA A 106 25.32 -4.26 -29.56
CA ALA A 106 25.31 -3.17 -28.58
C ALA A 106 25.37 -3.67 -27.13
N GLU A 107 24.71 -4.79 -26.79
CA GLU A 107 24.79 -5.41 -25.46
C GLU A 107 26.19 -5.98 -25.16
N THR A 108 26.90 -6.49 -26.17
CA THR A 108 28.28 -6.98 -26.00
C THR A 108 29.31 -5.88 -25.84
N ASP A 109 29.02 -4.67 -26.36
CA ASP A 109 29.89 -3.49 -26.25
C ASP A 109 29.66 -2.69 -24.94
N LEU A 110 28.65 -3.06 -24.15
CA LEU A 110 28.50 -2.58 -22.78
C LEU A 110 29.52 -3.31 -21.91
N GLU A 111 30.72 -2.72 -21.78
CA GLU A 111 31.68 -3.14 -20.75
C GLU A 111 31.00 -2.99 -19.37
N ASP A 112 30.95 -4.10 -18.63
CA ASP A 112 30.53 -4.11 -17.24
C ASP A 112 31.62 -3.39 -16.42
N ASP A 113 31.50 -2.07 -16.27
CA ASP A 113 32.39 -1.25 -15.45
C ASP A 113 32.12 -1.47 -13.95
N GLU A 114 32.14 -2.74 -13.52
CA GLU A 114 32.11 -3.13 -12.11
C GLU A 114 33.38 -2.64 -11.39
N SER A 115 33.36 -1.37 -10.97
CA SER A 115 34.07 -0.90 -9.78
C SER A 115 33.35 0.29 -9.13
N TRP A 116 32.01 0.28 -9.15
CA TRP A 116 31.23 1.18 -8.29
C TRP A 116 31.30 0.80 -6.79
N GLY A 117 31.99 -0.30 -6.45
CA GLY A 117 32.14 -0.84 -5.09
C GLY A 117 33.50 -0.65 -4.42
N ASP A 118 34.58 -0.28 -5.14
CA ASP A 118 35.93 -0.22 -4.55
C ASP A 118 36.21 1.07 -3.77
N ASN A 119 35.31 2.05 -3.83
CA ASN A 119 35.40 3.31 -3.07
C ASN A 119 34.70 3.25 -1.69
N LEU A 120 34.49 2.06 -1.11
CA LEU A 120 33.95 1.94 0.24
C LEU A 120 35.06 2.00 1.30
N TYR A 121 34.98 2.96 2.23
CA TYR A 121 35.93 3.10 3.34
C TYR A 121 35.95 1.83 4.21
N THR A 122 37.11 1.21 4.37
CA THR A 122 37.37 0.14 5.34
C THR A 122 37.80 0.78 6.68
N PRO A 123 37.12 0.49 7.80
CA PRO A 123 37.40 1.10 9.11
C PRO A 123 38.79 0.82 9.69
#